data_AF-A0A7S3RH00-F1
#
_entry.id   AF-A0A7S3RH00-F1
#
_cell.length_a   1.000
_cell.length_b   1.000
_cell.length_c   1.000
_cell.angle_alpha   90.00
_cell.angle_beta   90.00
_cell.angle_gamma   90.00
#
_symmetry.space_group_name_H-M   'P 1'
#
loop_
_entity.id
_entity.type
_entity.pdbx_description
1 polymer ?
#
loop_
_entity_poly.entity_id
_entity_poly.type
_entity_poly.pdbx_seq_one_letter_code
_entity_poly.pdbx_strand_id
1 'polypeptide(L)'
;TLSADPKRDLIGDDEHVWHSKGVFNIEGGCYAKTIGLTREKEPEIYDAIRFGSILENVVWDDSNGVVDYDDTSITENTRVAYPLKYIPNARIPAKVSHHPKQI
;
A
#
# COMPACT_ATOMS: atom_id res chain seq x y z
N THR A 1 -5.84 -1.07 -6.36
CA THR A 1 -6.97 -1.55 -5.50
C THR A 1 -8.07 -0.50 -5.33
N LEU A 2 -9.23 -0.86 -4.75
CA LEU A 2 -10.39 0.04 -4.58
C LEU A 2 -10.18 1.23 -3.63
N SER A 3 -9.28 1.09 -2.64
CA SER A 3 -8.99 2.13 -1.64
C SER A 3 -8.04 3.21 -2.16
N ALA A 4 -7.23 2.93 -3.18
CA ALA A 4 -6.31 3.86 -3.83
C ALA A 4 -7.00 4.69 -4.93
N ASP A 5 -8.18 5.25 -4.64
CA ASP A 5 -8.87 6.16 -5.57
C ASP A 5 -8.19 7.54 -5.56
N PRO A 6 -7.68 8.05 -6.70
CA PRO A 6 -7.00 9.35 -6.75
C PRO A 6 -7.90 10.54 -6.40
N LYS A 7 -9.22 10.36 -6.36
CA LYS A 7 -10.21 11.40 -5.98
C LYS A 7 -10.51 11.42 -4.49
N ARG A 8 -9.91 10.53 -3.70
CA ARG A 8 -10.16 10.41 -2.26
C ARG A 8 -8.84 10.36 -1.50
N ASP A 9 -8.83 10.97 -0.32
CA ASP A 9 -7.69 10.82 0.58
C ASP A 9 -7.70 9.42 1.20
N LEU A 10 -6.57 8.71 1.14
CA LEU A 10 -6.38 7.43 1.81
C LEU A 10 -6.16 7.66 3.31
N ILE A 11 -6.99 7.04 4.16
CA ILE A 11 -6.79 7.04 5.62
C ILE A 11 -5.80 5.93 6.02
N GLY A 12 -5.99 4.72 5.49
CA GLY A 12 -5.14 3.54 5.68
C GLY A 12 -5.66 2.40 4.81
N ASP A 13 -4.89 1.34 4.64
CA ASP A 13 -5.24 0.21 3.76
C ASP A 13 -5.86 -0.98 4.49
N ASP A 14 -5.54 -1.23 5.76
CA ASP A 14 -5.99 -2.44 6.46
C ASP A 14 -6.68 -2.15 7.81
N GLU A 15 -5.99 -1.52 8.77
CA GLU A 15 -6.48 -1.47 10.16
C GLU A 15 -6.97 -0.08 10.61
N HIS A 16 -8.28 0.05 10.86
CA HIS A 16 -8.89 1.29 11.35
C HIS A 16 -9.63 1.13 12.68
N VAL A 17 -9.66 2.22 13.46
CA VAL A 17 -10.54 2.35 14.62
C VAL A 17 -11.65 3.34 14.31
N TRP A 18 -12.90 2.91 14.48
CA TRP A 18 -14.06 3.79 14.50
C TRP A 18 -14.45 4.09 15.95
N HIS A 19 -14.40 5.38 16.32
CA HIS A 19 -14.80 5.87 17.63
C HIS A 19 -15.82 7.01 17.55
N SER A 20 -16.21 7.54 18.72
CA SER A 20 -17.26 8.57 18.85
C SER A 20 -17.05 9.87 18.07
N LYS A 21 -15.83 10.18 17.58
CA LYS A 21 -15.56 11.39 16.79
C LYS A 21 -15.23 11.12 15.32
N GLY A 22 -15.06 9.85 14.91
CA GLY A 22 -14.71 9.50 13.53
C GLY A 22 -13.83 8.26 13.44
N VAL A 23 -12.97 8.23 12.42
CA VAL A 23 -12.13 7.08 12.07
C VAL A 23 -10.67 7.50 12.02
N PHE A 24 -9.77 6.65 12.50
CA PHE A 24 -8.33 6.82 12.33
C PHE A 24 -7.64 5.49 11.98
N ASN A 25 -6.53 5.60 11.27
CA ASN A 25 -5.64 4.48 10.97
C ASN A 25 -4.78 4.15 12.20
N ILE A 26 -4.63 2.86 12.50
CA ILE A 26 -3.75 2.38 13.58
C ILE A 26 -2.29 2.38 13.11
N GLU A 27 -2.08 2.27 11.80
CA GLU A 27 -0.79 2.04 11.18
C GLU A 27 -0.10 3.34 10.72
N GLY A 28 1.19 3.21 10.39
CA GLY A 28 2.01 4.27 9.76
C GLY A 28 2.50 3.90 8.35
N GLY A 29 2.02 2.80 7.80
CA GLY A 29 2.47 2.18 6.56
C GLY A 29 1.34 1.46 5.85
N CYS A 30 1.69 0.75 4.78
CA CYS A 30 0.86 -0.24 4.10
C CYS A 30 1.67 -1.52 3.92
N TYR A 31 0.99 -2.65 3.80
CA TYR A 31 1.59 -3.97 3.59
C TYR A 31 0.95 -4.69 2.39
N ALA A 32 1.20 -4.13 1.21
CA ALA A 32 0.54 -4.50 -0.03
C ALA A 32 1.04 -5.85 -0.58
N LYS A 33 0.15 -6.58 -1.27
CA LYS A 33 0.52 -7.72 -2.12
C LYS A 33 1.19 -7.22 -3.40
N THR A 34 2.20 -7.95 -3.86
CA THR A 34 3.00 -7.57 -5.04
C THR A 34 2.90 -8.55 -6.20
N ILE A 35 2.20 -9.69 -6.05
CA ILE A 35 2.02 -10.64 -7.16
C ILE A 35 1.31 -9.99 -8.35
N GLY A 36 1.92 -10.06 -9.52
CA GLY A 36 1.42 -9.47 -10.76
C GLY A 36 1.37 -7.94 -10.77
N LEU A 37 2.11 -7.30 -9.86
CA LEU A 37 2.20 -5.84 -9.75
C LEU A 37 2.88 -5.26 -11.00
N THR A 38 2.17 -4.35 -11.67
CA THR A 38 2.75 -3.51 -12.72
C THR A 38 2.39 -2.06 -12.47
N ARG A 39 3.21 -1.15 -12.99
CA ARG A 39 2.97 0.29 -12.83
C ARG A 39 1.67 0.74 -13.49
N GLU A 40 1.25 0.09 -14.57
CA GLU A 40 0.02 0.41 -15.30
C GLU A 40 -1.24 0.04 -14.51
N LYS A 41 -1.20 -1.07 -13.77
CA LYS A 41 -2.35 -1.54 -12.99
C LYS A 41 -2.47 -0.80 -11.66
N GLU A 42 -1.35 -0.60 -10.96
CA GLU A 42 -1.32 -0.04 -9.59
C GLU A 42 -0.16 0.95 -9.42
N PRO A 43 -0.22 2.12 -10.08
CA PRO A 43 0.88 3.08 -10.12
C PRO A 43 1.27 3.61 -8.73
N GLU A 44 0.31 3.82 -7.82
CA GLU A 44 0.59 4.34 -6.48
C GLU A 44 1.39 3.36 -5.63
N ILE A 45 1.08 2.06 -5.72
CA ILE A 45 1.79 1.01 -5.00
C ILE A 45 3.17 0.81 -5.63
N TYR A 46 3.24 0.73 -6.96
CA TYR A 46 4.50 0.57 -7.69
C TYR A 46 5.48 1.72 -7.39
N ASP A 47 5.02 2.97 -7.46
CA ASP A 47 5.85 4.16 -7.22
C ASP A 47 6.19 4.35 -5.73
N ALA A 48 5.45 3.69 -4.82
CA ALA A 48 5.80 3.62 -3.40
C ALA A 48 7.00 2.68 -3.13
N ILE A 49 7.41 1.83 -4.08
CA ILE A 49 8.56 0.94 -3.95
C ILE A 49 9.84 1.74 -4.23
N ARG A 50 10.48 2.23 -3.18
CA ARG A 50 11.71 3.02 -3.23
C ARG A 50 12.50 2.88 -1.93
N PHE A 51 13.62 3.59 -1.79
CA PHE A 51 14.41 3.55 -0.55
C PHE A 51 13.53 3.81 0.68
N GLY A 52 13.52 2.86 1.61
CA GLY A 52 12.66 2.85 2.80
C GLY A 52 11.54 1.81 2.76
N SER A 53 11.28 1.21 1.60
CA SER A 53 10.37 0.06 1.45
C SER A 53 11.10 -1.27 1.68
N ILE A 54 10.36 -2.29 2.11
CA ILE A 54 10.87 -3.66 2.30
C ILE A 54 10.06 -4.58 1.41
N LEU A 55 10.73 -5.22 0.45
CA LEU A 55 10.17 -6.29 -0.35
C LEU A 55 10.35 -7.63 0.37
N GLU A 56 9.32 -8.46 0.35
CA GLU A 56 9.30 -9.73 1.05
C GLU A 56 8.92 -10.87 0.10
N ASN A 57 9.80 -11.87 0.03
CA ASN A 57 9.65 -13.09 -0.76
C ASN A 57 9.45 -12.86 -2.28
N VAL A 58 9.90 -11.71 -2.80
CA VAL A 58 9.97 -11.46 -4.26
C VAL A 58 11.26 -12.03 -4.85
N VAL A 59 11.24 -12.35 -6.15
CA VAL A 59 12.44 -12.75 -6.89
C VAL A 59 13.10 -11.52 -7.51
N TRP A 60 14.40 -11.40 -7.30
CA TRP A 60 15.23 -10.29 -7.78
C TRP A 60 16.22 -10.82 -8.82
N ASP A 61 16.28 -10.16 -9.98
CA ASP A 61 17.25 -10.47 -11.02
C ASP A 61 18.54 -9.66 -10.79
N ASP A 62 19.58 -10.33 -10.30
CA ASP A 62 20.89 -9.74 -10.04
C ASP A 62 21.57 -9.16 -11.29
N SER A 63 21.16 -9.56 -12.50
CA SER A 63 21.80 -9.12 -13.74
C SER A 63 21.36 -7.72 -14.20
N ASN A 64 20.12 -7.32 -13.90
CA ASN A 64 19.53 -6.05 -14.32
C ASN A 64 18.97 -5.22 -13.15
N GLY A 65 18.92 -5.79 -11.95
CA GLY A 65 18.41 -5.13 -10.75
C GLY A 65 16.89 -4.90 -10.77
N VAL A 66 16.14 -5.79 -11.43
CA VAL A 66 14.69 -5.72 -11.55
C VAL A 66 14.05 -6.82 -10.71
N VAL A 67 12.93 -6.49 -10.06
CA VAL A 67 12.08 -7.46 -9.35
C VAL A 67 11.14 -8.11 -10.36
N ASP A 68 11.06 -9.43 -10.36
CA ASP A 68 10.02 -10.16 -11.07
C ASP A 68 8.80 -10.35 -10.16
N TYR A 69 7.75 -9.55 -10.39
CA TYR A 69 6.51 -9.60 -9.63
C TYR A 69 5.56 -10.72 -10.07
N ASP A 70 5.82 -11.38 -11.21
CA ASP A 70 5.04 -12.52 -11.69
C ASP A 70 5.62 -13.86 -11.19
N ASP A 71 6.87 -13.89 -10.72
CA ASP A 71 7.51 -15.08 -10.16
C ASP A 71 6.96 -15.41 -8.76
N THR A 72 6.34 -16.58 -8.66
CA THR A 72 5.74 -17.13 -7.43
C THR A 72 6.44 -18.38 -6.93
N SER A 73 7.66 -18.66 -7.40
CA SER A 73 8.44 -19.85 -7.04
C SER A 73 8.70 -19.99 -5.54
N ILE A 74 8.72 -18.89 -4.80
CA ILE A 74 8.77 -18.86 -3.33
C ILE A 74 7.35 -18.93 -2.74
N THR A 75 6.47 -18.02 -3.16
CA THR A 75 5.07 -17.93 -2.70
C THR A 75 4.24 -17.01 -3.61
N GLU A 76 2.93 -17.20 -3.67
CA GLU A 76 1.99 -16.24 -4.27
C GLU A 76 1.71 -15.03 -3.36
N ASN A 77 2.04 -15.11 -2.07
CA ASN A 77 1.84 -14.03 -1.11
C ASN A 77 3.08 -13.12 -1.00
N THR A 78 3.64 -12.71 -2.13
CA THR A 78 4.71 -11.71 -2.14
C THR A 78 4.17 -10.37 -1.67
N ARG A 79 4.99 -9.64 -0.92
CA ARG A 79 4.57 -8.42 -0.21
C ARG A 79 5.58 -7.30 -0.35
N VAL A 80 5.08 -6.08 -0.13
CA VAL A 80 5.91 -4.91 0.13
C VAL A 80 5.35 -4.12 1.31
N ALA A 81 6.23 -3.77 2.24
CA ALA A 81 5.93 -2.81 3.29
C ALA A 81 6.51 -1.45 2.92
N TYR A 82 5.71 -0.39 3.02
CA TYR A 82 6.16 0.99 2.80
C TYR A 82 5.45 2.00 3.70
N PRO A 83 6.10 3.12 4.06
CA PRO A 83 5.47 4.19 4.84
C PRO A 83 4.24 4.78 4.13
N LEU A 84 3.19 5.10 4.89
CA LEU A 84 1.93 5.64 4.34
C LEU A 84 2.15 6.92 3.54
N LYS A 85 3.13 7.75 3.96
CA LYS A 85 3.55 8.97 3.26
C LYS A 85 4.12 8.76 1.85
N TYR A 86 4.31 7.53 1.41
CA TYR A 86 4.71 7.24 0.03
C TYR A 86 3.53 7.23 -0.94
N ILE A 87 2.31 7.09 -0.43
CA ILE A 87 1.09 7.21 -1.22
C ILE A 87 0.73 8.71 -1.37
N PRO A 88 0.64 9.25 -2.61
CA PRO A 88 0.47 10.69 -2.82
C PRO A 88 -0.78 11.31 -2.19
N ASN A 89 -1.90 10.59 -2.22
CA ASN A 89 -3.18 10.99 -1.63
C ASN A 89 -3.37 10.49 -0.20
N ALA A 90 -2.32 10.04 0.49
CA ALA A 90 -2.43 9.68 1.90
C ALA A 90 -2.74 10.91 2.77
N ARG A 91 -3.72 10.75 3.65
CA ARG A 91 -4.06 11.75 4.66
C ARG A 91 -3.08 11.67 5.82
N ILE A 92 -2.42 12.79 6.14
CA ILE A 92 -1.52 12.88 7.29
C ILE A 92 -1.89 14.13 8.12
N PRO A 93 -2.34 13.98 9.39
CA PRO A 93 -2.52 12.73 10.13
C PRO A 93 -3.65 11.86 9.58
N ALA A 94 -3.47 10.54 9.65
CA ALA A 94 -4.36 9.52 9.11
C ALA A 94 -5.67 9.36 9.90
N LYS A 95 -6.49 10.42 9.94
CA LYS A 95 -7.76 10.47 10.66
C LYS A 95 -8.78 11.42 10.05
N VAL A 96 -10.05 11.13 10.27
CA VAL A 96 -11.18 11.99 9.94
C VAL A 96 -12.09 12.20 11.15
N SER A 97 -12.66 13.40 11.27
CA SER A 97 -13.58 13.76 12.36
C SER A 97 -15.05 13.71 11.93
N HIS A 98 -15.39 12.68 11.15
CA HIS A 98 -16.75 12.35 10.76
C HIS A 98 -16.88 10.83 10.67
N HIS A 99 -18.11 10.33 10.74
CA HIS A 99 -18.38 8.90 10.62
C HIS A 99 -18.35 8.44 9.15
N PRO A 100 -18.10 7.14 8.89
CA PRO A 100 -18.27 6.55 7.57
C PRO A 100 -19.68 6.79 7.05
N LYS A 101 -19.78 7.18 5.77
CA LYS A 101 -21.07 7.29 5.06
C LYS A 101 -21.35 6.06 4.19
N GLN A 102 -20.33 5.22 3.99
CA GLN A 102 -20.32 4.04 3.14
C GLN A 102 -19.40 2.99 3.83
N ILE A 103 -19.84 1.74 3.86
CA ILE A 103 -19.12 0.56 4.36
C ILE A 103 -19.16 -0.48 3.25
#